data_AF-A0A3E2H0P2-F1
#
_entry.id   AF-A0A3E2H0P2-F1
#
_cell.length_a   1.000
_cell.length_b   1.000
_cell.length_c   1.000
_cell.angle_alpha   90.00
_cell.angle_beta   90.00
_cell.angle_gamma   90.00
#
_symmetry.space_group_name_H-M   'P 1'
#
loop_
_entity.id
_entity.type
_entity.pdbx_description
1 polymer ?
#
loop_
_entity_poly.entity_id
_entity_poly.type
_entity_poly.pdbx_seq_one_letter_code
_entity_poly.pdbx_strand_id
1 'polypeptide(L)'
;MKLTTQVGRKLSTFFVLLKKKFATMPHSGTLSDRAVYRMPDTNVVILGCSLFSSISAESEMAVGLGLNDFFDINNWDVNSHNEAHKMDIAWLNTQVAELEQLNVRIMIFTHWSPSRDARAIDPRHATSSITSAFSTDLSEEKCFKSEKVKIWAFGHTHYNSDFTVERKGTAESLRLLANQRGYYFAQADGYDGEKTVNILAPVLDSTNTSHP
;
A
#
# COMPACT_ATOMS: atom_id res chain seq x y z
N MET A 1 -1.64 -23.82 22.52
CA MET A 1 -0.56 -22.87 22.18
C MET A 1 0.21 -23.28 20.90
N LYS A 2 -0.46 -23.79 19.85
CA LYS A 2 0.19 -24.26 18.60
C LYS A 2 -0.39 -23.66 17.29
N LEU A 3 -1.50 -22.90 17.33
CA LEU A 3 -2.11 -22.32 16.13
C LEU A 3 -1.49 -20.98 15.71
N THR A 4 -0.99 -20.17 16.63
CA THR A 4 -0.48 -18.81 16.34
C THR A 4 0.79 -18.82 15.50
N THR A 5 1.64 -19.83 15.67
CA THR A 5 2.96 -19.93 15.02
C THR A 5 2.87 -20.37 13.55
N GLN A 6 1.84 -21.14 13.18
CA GLN A 6 1.68 -21.65 11.81
C GLN A 6 1.09 -20.58 10.87
N VAL A 7 0.22 -19.71 11.41
CA VAL A 7 -0.34 -18.55 10.69
C VAL A 7 0.75 -17.51 10.39
N GLY A 8 1.63 -17.20 11.35
CA GLY A 8 2.74 -16.26 11.15
C GLY A 8 3.75 -16.67 10.06
N ARG A 9 3.99 -17.98 9.90
CA ARG A 9 4.85 -18.51 8.81
C ARG A 9 4.19 -18.45 7.43
N LYS A 10 2.87 -18.65 7.34
CA LYS A 10 2.12 -18.52 6.08
C LYS A 10 2.05 -17.05 5.61
N LEU A 11 1.83 -16.10 6.53
CA LEU A 11 1.83 -14.67 6.22
C LEU A 11 3.22 -14.16 5.80
N SER A 12 4.30 -14.48 6.52
CA SER A 12 5.67 -14.07 6.12
C SER A 12 6.06 -14.60 4.73
N THR A 13 5.71 -15.85 4.41
CA THR A 13 5.91 -16.42 3.06
C THR A 13 5.09 -15.66 2.01
N PHE A 14 3.87 -15.22 2.34
CA PHE A 14 3.03 -14.41 1.46
C PHE A 14 3.57 -13.00 1.24
N PHE A 15 4.09 -12.32 2.28
CA PHE A 15 4.81 -11.05 2.14
C PHE A 15 6.04 -11.20 1.24
N VAL A 16 6.76 -12.32 1.33
CA VAL A 16 7.90 -12.65 0.46
C VAL A 16 7.44 -12.96 -0.97
N LEU A 17 6.31 -13.64 -1.16
CA LEU A 17 5.73 -13.93 -2.48
C LEU A 17 5.18 -12.67 -3.16
N LEU A 18 4.54 -11.76 -2.43
CA LEU A 18 4.13 -10.45 -2.94
C LEU A 18 5.37 -9.62 -3.27
N LYS A 19 6.35 -9.52 -2.36
CA LYS A 19 7.62 -8.84 -2.63
C LYS A 19 8.32 -9.44 -3.85
N LYS A 20 8.32 -10.77 -4.03
CA LYS A 20 8.90 -11.41 -5.22
C LYS A 20 8.10 -11.12 -6.48
N LYS A 21 6.77 -11.22 -6.47
CA LYS A 21 5.93 -10.88 -7.64
C LYS A 21 6.07 -9.41 -8.03
N PHE A 22 6.09 -8.49 -7.08
CA PHE A 22 6.28 -7.05 -7.32
C PHE A 22 7.74 -6.67 -7.65
N ALA A 23 8.75 -7.45 -7.22
CA ALA A 23 10.16 -7.21 -7.54
C ALA A 23 10.63 -7.88 -8.85
N THR A 24 9.87 -8.84 -9.40
CA THR A 24 10.13 -9.46 -10.70
C THR A 24 9.17 -8.91 -11.76
N MET A 25 9.26 -7.63 -12.06
CA MET A 25 8.58 -7.04 -13.22
C MET A 25 9.58 -6.97 -14.39
N PRO A 26 9.40 -7.76 -15.46
CA PRO A 26 10.20 -7.65 -16.66
C PRO A 26 9.82 -6.38 -17.45
N HIS A 27 10.75 -5.90 -18.29
CA HIS A 27 10.61 -4.76 -19.21
C HIS A 27 9.55 -4.94 -20.33
N SER A 28 8.49 -5.74 -20.10
CA SER A 28 7.44 -6.01 -21.09
C SER A 28 6.04 -5.77 -20.53
N GLY A 29 5.52 -4.56 -20.75
CA GLY A 29 4.21 -4.34 -21.37
C GLY A 29 2.89 -4.66 -20.65
N THR A 30 2.86 -5.22 -19.44
CA THR A 30 1.59 -5.33 -18.66
C THR A 30 1.83 -5.03 -17.18
N LEU A 31 1.65 -3.77 -16.81
CA LEU A 31 1.99 -3.21 -15.48
C LEU A 31 0.87 -3.39 -14.42
N SER A 32 -0.06 -4.33 -14.61
CA SER A 32 -1.31 -4.41 -13.84
C SER A 32 -1.58 -5.82 -13.27
N ASP A 33 -0.83 -6.20 -12.23
CA ASP A 33 -1.05 -7.44 -11.47
C ASP A 33 -2.15 -7.27 -10.41
N ARG A 34 -3.41 -7.21 -10.85
CA ARG A 34 -4.59 -7.24 -9.97
C ARG A 34 -4.84 -8.66 -9.50
N ALA A 35 -4.80 -8.89 -8.19
CA ALA A 35 -4.91 -10.23 -7.62
C ALA A 35 -5.77 -10.27 -6.37
N VAL A 36 -6.58 -11.32 -6.27
CA VAL A 36 -7.32 -11.68 -5.05
C VAL A 36 -6.71 -12.96 -4.48
N TYR A 37 -6.34 -12.93 -3.21
CA TYR A 37 -5.86 -14.11 -2.50
C TYR A 37 -6.69 -14.34 -1.25
N ARG A 38 -7.36 -15.49 -1.18
CA ARG A 38 -8.11 -15.91 0.00
C ARG A 38 -7.18 -16.72 0.88
N MET A 39 -6.92 -16.26 2.10
CA MET A 39 -6.00 -16.94 3.00
C MET A 39 -6.66 -18.21 3.55
N PRO A 40 -6.08 -19.40 3.29
CA PRO A 40 -6.68 -20.68 3.71
C PRO A 40 -6.92 -20.72 5.22
N ASP A 41 -8.01 -21.39 5.61
CA ASP A 41 -8.40 -21.61 7.02
C ASP A 41 -8.68 -20.32 7.81
N THR A 42 -8.91 -19.20 7.13
CA THR A 42 -9.23 -17.91 7.76
C THR A 42 -10.33 -17.17 6.98
N ASN A 43 -10.84 -16.08 7.55
CA ASN A 43 -11.74 -15.17 6.86
C ASN A 43 -11.02 -13.95 6.24
N VAL A 44 -9.71 -14.05 6.01
CA VAL A 44 -8.91 -12.95 5.46
C VAL A 44 -8.83 -13.06 3.94
N VAL A 45 -9.13 -11.97 3.26
CA VAL A 45 -8.92 -11.79 1.83
C VAL A 45 -7.89 -10.71 1.62
N ILE A 46 -6.91 -11.00 0.76
CA ILE A 46 -5.86 -10.07 0.40
C ILE A 46 -6.08 -9.61 -1.03
N LEU A 47 -6.14 -8.30 -1.22
CA LEU A 47 -6.21 -7.65 -2.52
C LEU A 47 -4.84 -7.04 -2.83
N GLY A 48 -4.34 -7.27 -4.03
CA GLY A 48 -3.09 -6.70 -4.50
C GLY A 48 -3.24 -6.05 -5.87
N CYS A 49 -2.67 -4.86 -6.05
CA CYS A 49 -2.46 -4.23 -7.36
C CYS A 49 -1.26 -3.29 -7.28
N SER A 50 -0.86 -2.69 -8.40
CA SER A 50 0.17 -1.65 -8.41
C SER A 50 -0.33 -0.40 -7.68
N LEU A 51 -1.54 0.06 -8.03
CA LEU A 51 -2.10 1.34 -7.63
C LEU A 51 -1.17 2.49 -8.02
N PHE A 52 -0.93 2.74 -9.31
CA PHE A 52 -0.21 3.96 -9.74
C PHE A 52 -0.79 5.20 -9.06
N SER A 53 -0.02 6.26 -8.88
CA SER A 53 -0.58 7.52 -8.37
C SER A 53 -1.36 8.31 -9.44
N SER A 54 -2.22 9.22 -9.00
CA SER A 54 -2.83 10.25 -9.85
C SER A 54 -1.93 11.47 -9.92
N ILE A 55 -1.53 11.83 -11.14
CA ILE A 55 -0.72 13.00 -11.44
C ILE A 55 -1.63 14.04 -12.10
N SER A 56 -1.76 15.21 -11.47
CA SER A 56 -2.55 16.31 -12.02
C SER A 56 -1.81 17.00 -13.17
N ALA A 57 -2.54 17.70 -14.03
CA ALA A 57 -1.95 18.44 -15.15
C ALA A 57 -0.93 19.49 -14.67
N GLU A 58 -1.14 20.07 -13.50
CA GLU A 58 -0.21 21.04 -12.89
C GLU A 58 1.12 20.40 -12.47
N SER A 59 1.10 19.12 -12.13
CA SER A 59 2.30 18.37 -11.69
C SER A 59 2.96 17.60 -12.83
N GLU A 60 2.30 17.46 -13.98
CA GLU A 60 2.70 16.58 -15.08
C GLU A 60 4.14 16.80 -15.54
N MET A 61 4.53 18.06 -15.80
CA MET A 61 5.90 18.36 -16.25
C MET A 61 6.95 18.03 -15.20
N ALA A 62 6.72 18.42 -13.94
CA ALA A 62 7.66 18.18 -12.85
C ALA A 62 7.83 16.67 -12.59
N VAL A 63 6.73 15.94 -12.62
CA VAL A 63 6.70 14.50 -12.36
C VAL A 63 7.28 13.71 -13.55
N GLY A 64 6.88 14.04 -14.78
CA GLY A 64 7.34 13.36 -15.99
C GLY A 64 8.85 13.49 -16.22
N LEU A 65 9.46 14.60 -15.76
CA LEU A 65 10.91 14.79 -15.81
C LEU A 65 11.65 14.30 -14.56
N GLY A 66 10.94 14.14 -13.44
CA GLY A 66 11.52 13.88 -12.13
C GLY A 66 11.44 12.43 -11.66
N LEU A 67 10.57 11.60 -12.25
CA LEU A 67 10.47 10.18 -11.96
C LEU A 67 11.16 9.32 -13.03
N ASN A 68 12.03 8.43 -12.57
CA ASN A 68 12.70 7.46 -13.43
C ASN A 68 11.73 6.50 -14.13
N ASP A 69 10.56 6.23 -13.53
CA ASP A 69 9.55 5.31 -14.07
C ASP A 69 9.14 5.65 -15.51
N PHE A 70 9.08 6.93 -15.87
CA PHE A 70 8.74 7.38 -17.23
C PHE A 70 9.88 7.21 -18.25
N PHE A 71 11.09 6.95 -17.79
CA PHE A 71 12.25 6.68 -18.63
C PHE A 71 12.56 5.19 -18.73
N ASP A 72 12.29 4.44 -17.66
CA ASP A 72 12.61 3.01 -17.56
C ASP A 72 11.51 2.10 -18.15
N ILE A 73 10.26 2.59 -18.20
CA ILE A 73 9.13 1.83 -18.72
C ILE A 73 8.86 2.23 -20.17
N ASN A 74 9.04 1.28 -21.10
CA ASN A 74 8.81 1.50 -22.52
C ASN A 74 7.37 1.96 -22.82
N ASN A 75 7.25 3.05 -23.58
CA ASN A 75 5.98 3.66 -23.98
C ASN A 75 5.05 4.01 -22.80
N TRP A 76 5.62 4.49 -21.70
CA TRP A 76 4.87 4.91 -20.52
C TRP A 76 4.91 6.43 -20.37
N ASP A 77 3.75 7.06 -20.43
CA ASP A 77 3.58 8.49 -20.19
C ASP A 77 2.62 8.74 -19.03
N VAL A 78 2.48 10.01 -18.63
CA VAL A 78 1.62 10.42 -17.50
C VAL A 78 0.17 10.04 -17.75
N ASN A 79 -0.30 10.08 -19.00
CA ASN A 79 -1.65 9.65 -19.36
C ASN A 79 -1.86 8.16 -19.09
N SER A 80 -0.96 7.31 -19.57
CA SER A 80 -1.00 5.86 -19.37
C SER A 80 -0.92 5.50 -17.89
N HIS A 81 -0.10 6.22 -17.12
CA HIS A 81 0.00 6.10 -15.66
C HIS A 81 -1.33 6.42 -14.96
N ASN A 82 -1.96 7.55 -15.32
CA ASN A 82 -3.24 7.96 -14.77
C ASN A 82 -4.40 7.03 -15.18
N GLU A 83 -4.39 6.49 -16.40
CA GLU A 83 -5.37 5.48 -16.81
C GLU A 83 -5.20 4.18 -16.01
N ALA A 84 -3.97 3.71 -15.80
CA ALA A 84 -3.70 2.55 -14.97
C ALA A 84 -4.16 2.76 -13.51
N HIS A 85 -3.92 3.95 -12.95
CA HIS A 85 -4.44 4.36 -11.64
C HIS A 85 -5.97 4.23 -11.56
N LYS A 86 -6.71 4.80 -12.52
CA LYS A 86 -8.17 4.73 -12.56
C LYS A 86 -8.67 3.28 -12.62
N MET A 87 -8.04 2.45 -13.44
CA MET A 87 -8.42 1.05 -13.55
C MET A 87 -8.15 0.26 -12.25
N ASP A 88 -7.06 0.58 -11.53
CA ASP A 88 -6.73 -0.04 -10.25
C ASP A 88 -7.72 0.35 -9.13
N ILE A 89 -8.10 1.64 -9.06
CA ILE A 89 -9.16 2.11 -8.14
C ILE A 89 -10.49 1.43 -8.45
N ALA A 90 -10.90 1.42 -9.72
CA ALA A 90 -12.16 0.82 -10.13
C ALA A 90 -12.22 -0.67 -9.76
N TRP A 91 -11.11 -1.39 -9.96
CA TRP A 91 -10.99 -2.78 -9.55
C TRP A 91 -11.05 -2.95 -8.03
N LEU A 92 -10.26 -2.19 -7.25
CA LEU A 92 -10.28 -2.27 -5.79
C LEU A 92 -11.67 -1.99 -5.23
N ASN A 93 -12.33 -0.94 -5.72
CA ASN A 93 -13.68 -0.58 -5.29
C ASN A 93 -14.70 -1.69 -5.62
N THR A 94 -14.60 -2.30 -6.79
CA THR A 94 -15.45 -3.45 -7.17
C THR A 94 -15.21 -4.63 -6.23
N GLN A 95 -13.95 -5.03 -6.03
CA GLN A 95 -13.62 -6.17 -5.16
C GLN A 95 -14.06 -5.92 -3.71
N VAL A 96 -13.84 -4.72 -3.17
CA VAL A 96 -14.25 -4.39 -1.81
C VAL A 96 -15.77 -4.43 -1.68
N ALA A 97 -16.52 -3.86 -2.61
CA ALA A 97 -17.98 -3.87 -2.59
C ALA A 97 -18.56 -5.30 -2.64
N GLU A 98 -17.97 -6.20 -3.43
CA GLU A 98 -18.36 -7.62 -3.45
C GLU A 98 -18.09 -8.31 -2.10
N LEU A 99 -16.94 -8.02 -1.49
CA LEU A 99 -16.52 -8.62 -0.23
C LEU A 99 -17.25 -8.06 0.99
N GLU A 100 -17.86 -6.87 0.90
CA GLU A 100 -18.64 -6.26 1.96
C GLU A 100 -19.82 -7.12 2.42
N GLN A 101 -20.42 -7.85 1.47
CA GLN A 101 -21.54 -8.76 1.74
C GLN A 101 -21.12 -10.05 2.43
N LEU A 102 -19.82 -10.29 2.60
CA LEU A 102 -19.27 -11.50 3.19
C LEU A 102 -18.74 -11.26 4.61
N ASN A 103 -18.66 -12.33 5.39
CA ASN A 103 -18.02 -12.31 6.71
C ASN A 103 -16.48 -12.41 6.58
N VAL A 104 -15.86 -11.47 5.87
CA VAL A 104 -14.41 -11.42 5.62
C VAL A 104 -13.76 -10.18 6.23
N ARG A 105 -12.44 -10.23 6.32
CA ARG A 105 -11.56 -9.09 6.61
C ARG A 105 -10.63 -8.89 5.42
N ILE A 106 -10.43 -7.65 5.02
CA ILE A 106 -9.67 -7.32 3.82
C ILE A 106 -8.34 -6.69 4.24
N MET A 107 -7.27 -7.18 3.64
CA MET A 107 -5.96 -6.53 3.63
C MET A 107 -5.64 -6.12 2.20
N ILE A 108 -5.22 -4.88 2.01
CA ILE A 108 -4.81 -4.37 0.70
C ILE A 108 -3.29 -4.23 0.67
N PHE A 109 -2.69 -4.60 -0.46
CA PHE A 109 -1.28 -4.38 -0.76
C PHE A 109 -1.15 -3.61 -2.07
N THR A 110 -0.43 -2.49 -2.00
CA THR A 110 -0.16 -1.68 -3.19
C THR A 110 1.31 -1.29 -3.27
N HIS A 111 1.78 -0.97 -4.47
CA HIS A 111 3.11 -0.42 -4.62
C HIS A 111 3.12 1.06 -4.19
N TRP A 112 2.24 1.92 -4.73
CA TRP A 112 2.15 3.31 -4.27
C TRP A 112 1.28 3.47 -3.01
N SER A 113 1.48 4.60 -2.34
CA SER A 113 0.74 4.98 -1.14
C SER A 113 -0.69 5.44 -1.45
N PRO A 114 -1.71 4.94 -0.70
CA PRO A 114 -3.11 5.35 -0.84
C PRO A 114 -3.46 6.62 -0.03
N SER A 115 -2.45 7.28 0.55
CA SER A 115 -2.67 8.43 1.42
C SER A 115 -1.58 9.49 1.28
N ARG A 116 -2.00 10.74 1.43
CA ARG A 116 -1.14 11.92 1.56
C ARG A 116 -0.98 12.39 3.01
N ASP A 117 -1.37 11.55 3.98
CA ASP A 117 -1.11 11.81 5.40
C ASP A 117 0.39 12.04 5.62
N ALA A 118 0.74 13.08 6.38
CA ALA A 118 2.13 13.46 6.64
C ALA A 118 2.94 12.30 7.26
N ARG A 119 2.30 11.39 8.00
CA ARG A 119 2.93 10.21 8.61
C ARG A 119 3.31 9.13 7.59
N ALA A 120 2.79 9.19 6.37
CA ALA A 120 3.17 8.30 5.27
C ALA A 120 4.23 8.90 4.34
N ILE A 121 4.63 10.15 4.54
CA ILE A 121 5.54 10.89 3.68
C ILE A 121 6.87 11.10 4.42
N ASP A 122 7.97 10.83 3.75
CA ASP A 122 9.28 11.19 4.27
C ASP A 122 9.35 12.71 4.48
N PRO A 123 9.64 13.21 5.71
CA PRO A 123 9.73 14.65 5.96
C PRO A 123 10.69 15.39 5.02
N ARG A 124 11.72 14.71 4.49
CA ARG A 124 12.67 15.26 3.51
C ARG A 124 12.03 15.59 2.16
N HIS A 125 10.89 14.98 1.86
CA HIS A 125 10.16 15.12 0.60
C HIS A 125 8.79 15.78 0.76
N ALA A 126 8.43 16.23 1.96
CA ALA A 126 7.11 16.83 2.24
C ALA A 126 6.76 18.03 1.34
N THR A 127 7.77 18.79 0.90
CA THR A 127 7.62 19.96 0.02
C THR A 127 8.05 19.71 -1.43
N SER A 128 8.34 18.45 -1.80
CA SER A 128 8.79 18.10 -3.14
C SER A 128 7.69 18.31 -4.18
N SER A 129 8.05 18.89 -5.33
CA SER A 129 7.13 19.09 -6.45
C SER A 129 6.67 17.78 -7.11
N ILE A 130 7.36 16.67 -6.83
CA ILE A 130 7.04 15.34 -7.38
C ILE A 130 6.34 14.42 -6.38
N THR A 131 5.95 14.89 -5.19
CA THR A 131 5.32 14.04 -4.17
C THR A 131 4.03 13.37 -4.64
N SER A 132 3.27 14.01 -5.54
CA SER A 132 2.07 13.42 -6.17
C SER A 132 2.37 12.16 -6.98
N ALA A 133 3.62 11.97 -7.39
CA ALA A 133 4.05 10.78 -8.11
C ALA A 133 4.19 9.55 -7.20
N PHE A 134 4.17 9.72 -5.87
CA PHE A 134 4.35 8.63 -4.91
C PHE A 134 3.08 8.25 -4.16
N SER A 135 2.08 9.14 -4.14
CA SER A 135 0.87 8.93 -3.36
C SER A 135 -0.34 9.64 -3.94
N THR A 136 -1.52 9.10 -3.65
CA THR A 136 -2.80 9.74 -3.96
C THR A 136 -3.70 9.63 -2.74
N ASP A 137 -4.45 10.68 -2.42
CA ASP A 137 -5.39 10.62 -1.32
C ASP A 137 -6.65 9.87 -1.77
N LEU A 138 -6.81 8.65 -1.27
CA LEU A 138 -7.97 7.80 -1.57
C LEU A 138 -9.01 7.82 -0.46
N SER A 139 -8.95 8.75 0.51
CA SER A 139 -9.87 8.81 1.65
C SER A 139 -11.35 8.83 1.27
N GLU A 140 -11.66 9.31 0.05
CA GLU A 140 -13.02 9.35 -0.47
C GLU A 140 -13.48 8.08 -1.22
N GLU A 141 -12.56 7.15 -1.53
CA GLU A 141 -12.84 5.92 -2.27
C GLU A 141 -13.51 4.83 -1.41
N LYS A 142 -14.33 3.98 -2.03
CA LYS A 142 -15.04 2.90 -1.32
C LYS A 142 -14.07 1.92 -0.67
N CYS A 143 -13.00 1.56 -1.38
CA CYS A 143 -11.95 0.67 -0.88
C CYS A 143 -11.24 1.25 0.35
N PHE A 144 -11.15 2.57 0.47
CA PHE A 144 -10.59 3.22 1.65
C PHE A 144 -11.60 3.29 2.79
N LYS A 145 -12.86 3.64 2.50
CA LYS A 145 -13.93 3.84 3.49
C LYS A 145 -14.47 2.55 4.11
N SER A 146 -14.36 1.43 3.41
CA SER A 146 -14.96 0.17 3.87
C SER A 146 -14.39 -0.32 5.20
N GLU A 147 -15.28 -0.53 6.18
CA GLU A 147 -14.92 -1.08 7.49
C GLU A 147 -14.33 -2.50 7.39
N LYS A 148 -14.56 -3.21 6.29
CA LYS A 148 -13.97 -4.54 6.05
C LYS A 148 -12.47 -4.46 5.79
N VAL A 149 -11.97 -3.34 5.26
CA VAL A 149 -10.55 -3.11 5.03
C VAL A 149 -9.90 -2.71 6.34
N LYS A 150 -9.07 -3.60 6.87
CA LYS A 150 -8.43 -3.44 8.20
C LYS A 150 -7.00 -2.93 8.11
N ILE A 151 -6.27 -3.35 7.08
CA ILE A 151 -4.89 -2.95 6.85
C ILE A 151 -4.69 -2.63 5.37
N TRP A 152 -4.00 -1.53 5.09
CA TRP A 152 -3.47 -1.21 3.77
C TRP A 152 -1.95 -1.08 3.86
N ALA A 153 -1.25 -2.07 3.31
CA ALA A 153 0.19 -2.06 3.21
C ALA A 153 0.63 -1.44 1.87
N PHE A 154 1.61 -0.55 1.90
CA PHE A 154 2.08 0.16 0.72
C PHE A 154 3.61 0.31 0.71
N GLY A 155 4.16 0.79 -0.41
CA GLY A 155 5.58 1.02 -0.62
C GLY A 155 5.86 2.30 -1.41
N HIS A 156 6.86 2.22 -2.31
CA HIS A 156 7.33 3.25 -3.24
C HIS A 156 7.91 4.53 -2.61
N THR A 157 7.46 4.93 -1.42
CA THR A 157 7.92 6.14 -0.73
C THR A 157 9.31 6.02 -0.13
N HIS A 158 9.86 4.80 -0.06
CA HIS A 158 11.12 4.48 0.63
C HIS A 158 11.17 4.91 2.11
N TYR A 159 10.00 5.13 2.70
CA TYR A 159 9.81 5.57 4.07
C TYR A 159 8.93 4.56 4.80
N ASN A 160 9.36 4.17 6.01
CA ASN A 160 8.64 3.22 6.84
C ASN A 160 7.71 3.94 7.79
N SER A 161 6.47 3.48 7.88
CA SER A 161 5.44 4.06 8.72
C SER A 161 4.42 3.00 9.12
N ASP A 162 3.81 3.16 10.29
CA ASP A 162 2.81 2.23 10.81
C ASP A 162 1.87 3.00 11.73
N PHE A 163 0.69 3.34 11.21
CA PHE A 163 -0.23 4.22 11.91
C PHE A 163 -1.67 3.93 11.54
N THR A 164 -2.57 4.44 12.37
CA THR A 164 -4.01 4.34 12.18
C THR A 164 -4.57 5.66 11.68
N VAL A 165 -5.50 5.58 10.73
CA VAL A 165 -6.31 6.70 10.26
C VAL A 165 -7.77 6.47 10.63
N GLU A 166 -8.38 7.50 11.20
CA GLU A 166 -9.82 7.53 11.43
C GLU A 166 -10.54 7.78 10.12
N ARG A 167 -11.66 7.08 9.94
CA ARG A 167 -12.51 7.19 8.75
C ARG A 167 -13.74 8.00 9.10
N LYS A 168 -14.06 8.97 8.26
CA LYS A 168 -15.22 9.81 8.47
C LYS A 168 -16.50 8.98 8.42
N GLY A 169 -17.28 9.01 9.51
CA GLY A 169 -18.59 8.37 9.59
C GLY A 169 -18.56 6.88 9.93
N THR A 170 -17.41 6.32 10.34
CA THR A 170 -17.30 4.93 10.81
C THR A 170 -16.61 4.88 12.17
N ALA A 171 -16.94 3.88 13.00
CA ALA A 171 -16.25 3.64 14.27
C ALA A 171 -14.95 2.83 14.12
N GLU A 172 -14.77 2.21 12.94
CA GLU A 172 -13.62 1.38 12.62
C GLU A 172 -12.57 2.18 11.86
N SER A 173 -11.33 2.11 12.35
CA SER A 173 -10.18 2.78 11.75
C SER A 173 -9.44 1.89 10.73
N LEU A 174 -8.58 2.50 9.92
CA LEU A 174 -7.72 1.81 8.96
C LEU A 174 -6.26 1.90 9.41
N ARG A 175 -5.57 0.77 9.47
CA ARG A 175 -4.11 0.75 9.64
C ARG A 175 -3.42 0.92 8.29
N LEU A 176 -2.62 1.97 8.14
CA LEU A 176 -1.71 2.20 7.03
C LEU A 176 -0.30 1.75 7.43
N LEU A 177 0.35 0.97 6.56
CA LEU A 177 1.63 0.34 6.89
C LEU A 177 2.62 0.35 5.70
N ALA A 178 3.82 0.85 5.94
CA ALA A 178 4.98 0.67 5.06
C ALA A 178 6.15 0.03 5.82
N ASN A 179 6.72 -1.04 5.25
CA ASN A 179 7.91 -1.75 5.77
C ASN A 179 8.84 -2.15 4.62
N GLN A 180 9.39 -1.11 3.99
CA GLN A 180 10.28 -1.07 2.86
C GLN A 180 11.73 -1.27 3.30
N ARG A 181 12.45 -2.14 2.58
CA ARG A 181 13.86 -2.39 2.87
C ARG A 181 14.73 -1.17 2.57
N GLY A 182 14.30 -0.27 1.69
CA GLY A 182 15.16 0.76 1.10
C GLY A 182 16.05 0.18 0.01
N TYR A 183 17.07 0.95 -0.37
CA TYR A 183 17.99 0.60 -1.44
C TYR A 183 18.91 -0.55 -1.05
N TYR A 184 19.45 -1.28 -2.03
CA TYR A 184 20.39 -2.38 -1.76
C TYR A 184 21.67 -1.90 -1.03
N PHE A 185 22.05 -0.63 -1.22
CA PHE A 185 23.23 0.01 -0.62
C PHE A 185 22.91 0.83 0.64
N ALA A 186 21.63 1.06 0.94
CA ALA A 186 21.20 1.87 2.08
C ALA A 186 19.82 1.39 2.55
N GLN A 187 19.82 0.64 3.66
CA GLN A 187 18.59 0.15 4.27
C GLN A 187 17.78 1.32 4.84
N ALA A 188 16.48 1.31 4.63
CA ALA A 188 15.60 2.34 5.17
C ALA A 188 15.43 2.19 6.69
N ASP A 189 15.45 3.30 7.41
CA ASP A 189 15.23 3.34 8.85
C ASP A 189 13.89 2.68 9.22
N GLY A 190 13.87 1.95 10.33
CA GLY A 190 12.67 1.26 10.82
C GLY A 190 12.26 0.01 10.03
N TYR A 191 13.06 -0.44 9.05
CA TYR A 191 12.79 -1.70 8.38
C TYR A 191 12.94 -2.88 9.33
N ASP A 192 11.94 -3.76 9.34
CA ASP A 192 11.95 -5.00 10.10
C ASP A 192 11.71 -6.19 9.17
N GLY A 193 12.74 -7.02 8.98
CA GLY A 193 12.69 -8.21 8.14
C GLY A 193 11.76 -9.31 8.67
N GLU A 194 11.48 -9.29 9.98
CA GLU A 194 10.63 -10.26 10.67
C GLU A 194 9.24 -9.69 10.98
N LYS A 195 8.90 -8.52 10.42
CA LYS A 195 7.64 -7.84 10.71
C LYS A 195 6.46 -8.74 10.38
N THR A 196 5.64 -9.00 11.41
CA THR A 196 4.35 -9.66 11.27
C THR A 196 3.24 -8.71 11.67
N VAL A 197 2.08 -8.85 11.02
CA VAL A 197 0.90 -8.05 11.32
C VAL A 197 -0.24 -8.96 11.74
N ASN A 198 -0.93 -8.57 12.81
CA ASN A 198 -2.17 -9.19 13.21
C ASN A 198 -3.32 -8.32 12.71
N ILE A 199 -4.09 -8.83 11.76
CA ILE A 199 -5.26 -8.14 11.19
C ILE A 199 -6.43 -7.97 12.21
N LEU A 200 -6.31 -8.59 13.38
CA LEU A 200 -7.30 -8.56 14.46
C LEU A 200 -6.91 -7.64 15.63
N ALA A 201 -5.65 -7.17 15.69
CA ALA A 201 -5.17 -6.39 16.82
C ALA A 201 -5.16 -4.89 16.48
N PRO A 202 -5.58 -4.01 17.41
CA PRO A 202 -5.33 -2.58 17.27
C PRO A 202 -3.82 -2.32 17.23
N VAL A 203 -3.42 -1.24 16.53
CA VAL A 203 -2.02 -0.79 16.49
C VAL A 203 -1.62 -0.36 17.89
N LEU A 204 -0.53 -0.92 18.41
CA LEU A 204 0.09 -0.42 19.65
C LEU A 204 0.80 0.88 19.28
N ASP A 205 0.30 2.00 19.80
CA ASP A 205 0.91 3.31 19.60
C ASP A 205 2.29 3.34 20.28
N SER A 206 3.35 3.59 19.50
CA SER A 206 4.72 3.62 20.01
C SER A 206 5.10 4.96 20.65
N THR A 207 4.17 5.92 20.77
CA THR A 207 4.44 7.19 21.47
C THR A 207 4.01 7.14 22.93
N ASN A 208 4.72 6.37 23.75
CA ASN A 208 4.76 6.64 25.20
C ASN A 208 6.08 6.17 25.82
N THR A 209 7.18 6.80 25.42
CA THR A 209 8.40 6.84 26.25
C THR A 209 8.51 8.24 26.86
N SER A 210 7.67 8.52 27.85
CA SER A 210 8.03 9.49 28.88
C SER A 210 9.07 8.82 29.78
N HIS A 211 10.32 9.25 29.63
CA HIS A 211 11.35 8.92 30.63
C HIS A 211 11.15 9.80 31.88
N PRO A 212 11.48 9.26 33.08
CA PRO A 212 11.28 9.93 34.36
C PRO A 212 12.14 11.19 34.54
#